data_AF-A0A2G8L044-F1
#
_entry.id   AF-A0A2G8L044-F1
#
_cell.length_a   1.000
_cell.length_b   1.000
_cell.length_c   1.000
_cell.angle_alpha   90.00
_cell.angle_beta   90.00
_cell.angle_gamma   90.00
#
_symmetry.space_group_name_H-M   'P 1'
#
loop_
_entity.id
_entity.type
_entity.pdbx_description
1 polymer ?
#
loop_
_entity_poly.entity_id
_entity_poly.type
_entity_poly.pdbx_seq_one_letter_code
_entity_poly.pdbx_strand_id
1 'polypeptide(L)'
;MDRIRQQARNISRQPTRSNQSTPVRAEPSTQQALTWKKKKEIFLTELKSTYKERYDAVQPIPYIKDRLYCVDKVFVEGSIEGFISTDESWERLASYNHIFTDPRIKSVRRIIEGEPGYGKSTLTLQLAYDWCNGVKESPFFDADVLILLRLRQLGNVKSIYRAIKMFLLPNEPV
;
A
#
# COMPACT_ATOMS: atom_id res chain seq x y z
N MET A 1 -22.78 19.25 -71.09
CA MET A 1 -24.19 18.94 -70.84
C MET A 1 -24.58 19.54 -69.50
N ASP A 2 -25.24 20.69 -69.62
CA ASP A 2 -26.41 21.19 -68.88
C ASP A 2 -26.49 21.28 -67.35
N ARG A 3 -26.94 22.48 -66.97
CA ARG A 3 -27.32 23.02 -65.66
C ARG A 3 -28.57 22.32 -65.11
N ILE A 4 -28.83 22.43 -63.81
CA ILE A 4 -29.95 23.23 -63.24
C ILE A 4 -29.98 23.18 -61.70
N ARG A 5 -30.22 24.38 -61.16
CA ARG A 5 -30.54 24.79 -59.78
C ARG A 5 -31.64 23.96 -59.10
N GLN A 6 -31.61 23.93 -57.77
CA GLN A 6 -32.76 24.34 -56.95
C GLN A 6 -32.30 24.98 -55.64
N GLN A 7 -33.03 26.03 -55.24
CA GLN A 7 -32.76 26.99 -54.17
C GLN A 7 -33.40 26.58 -52.83
N ALA A 8 -32.68 26.91 -51.75
CA ALA A 8 -33.09 27.51 -50.48
C ALA A 8 -34.37 27.06 -49.75
N ARG A 9 -34.18 26.64 -48.48
CA ARG A 9 -35.04 27.07 -47.35
C ARG A 9 -34.19 27.39 -46.11
N ASN A 10 -34.28 28.64 -45.69
CA ASN A 10 -33.86 29.16 -44.39
C ASN A 10 -34.80 28.66 -43.30
N ILE A 11 -34.30 28.09 -42.19
CA ILE A 11 -35.03 28.04 -40.92
C ILE A 11 -34.07 28.28 -39.75
N SER A 12 -34.20 29.49 -39.20
CA SER A 12 -34.18 29.91 -37.78
C SER A 12 -33.23 29.24 -36.78
N ARG A 13 -32.40 30.09 -36.15
CA ARG A 13 -31.71 29.84 -34.88
C ARG A 13 -32.72 29.68 -33.74
N GLN A 14 -32.54 28.66 -32.89
CA GLN A 14 -32.91 28.73 -31.48
C GLN A 14 -31.81 28.13 -30.58
N PRO A 15 -31.66 28.63 -29.34
CA PRO A 15 -30.51 28.34 -28.49
C PRO A 15 -30.67 27.03 -27.71
N THR A 16 -29.54 26.37 -27.51
CA THR A 16 -29.31 25.26 -26.58
C THR A 16 -29.48 25.71 -25.13
N ARG A 17 -30.41 25.07 -24.40
CA ARG A 17 -30.33 24.92 -22.93
C ARG A 17 -31.23 23.78 -22.45
N SER A 18 -30.69 22.56 -22.42
CA SER A 18 -31.21 21.50 -21.56
C SER A 18 -30.32 21.42 -20.32
N ASN A 19 -30.90 21.75 -19.17
CA ASN A 19 -30.31 21.54 -17.86
C ASN A 19 -30.10 20.03 -17.65
N GLN A 20 -28.86 19.55 -17.73
CA GLN A 20 -28.47 18.31 -17.08
C GLN A 20 -28.01 18.67 -15.67
N SER A 21 -28.89 18.42 -14.70
CA SER A 21 -28.58 18.40 -13.28
C SER A 21 -27.49 17.36 -13.03
N THR A 22 -26.29 17.84 -12.75
CA THR A 22 -25.19 17.08 -12.17
C THR A 22 -25.68 16.46 -10.86
N PRO A 23 -25.41 15.18 -10.54
CA PRO A 23 -25.79 14.62 -9.26
C PRO A 23 -24.96 15.32 -8.18
N VAL A 24 -25.64 16.09 -7.32
CA VAL A 24 -25.05 16.69 -6.12
C VAL A 24 -24.58 15.53 -5.24
N ARG A 25 -23.25 15.39 -5.13
CA ARG A 25 -22.61 14.44 -4.22
C ARG A 25 -23.04 14.81 -2.80
N ALA A 26 -23.98 14.05 -2.24
CA ALA A 26 -24.42 14.24 -0.86
C ALA A 26 -23.19 14.11 0.06
N GLU A 27 -22.87 15.18 0.78
CA GLU A 27 -21.83 15.12 1.80
C GLU A 27 -22.29 14.15 2.90
N PRO A 28 -21.42 13.22 3.34
CA PRO A 28 -21.78 12.27 4.37
C PRO A 28 -22.08 13.01 5.68
N SER A 29 -23.24 12.72 6.27
CA SER A 29 -23.66 13.29 7.55
C SER A 29 -22.57 13.14 8.63
N THR A 30 -22.42 14.16 9.46
CA THR A 30 -21.37 14.27 10.50
C THR A 30 -21.27 13.03 11.40
N GLN A 31 -22.41 12.36 11.66
CA GLN A 31 -22.47 11.13 12.46
C GLN A 31 -21.87 9.91 11.74
N GLN A 32 -22.06 9.78 10.42
CA GLN A 32 -21.44 8.70 9.64
C GLN A 32 -19.92 8.88 9.55
N ALA A 33 -19.46 10.12 9.36
CA ALA A 33 -18.03 10.45 9.35
C ALA A 33 -17.35 10.11 10.69
N LEU A 34 -18.00 10.45 11.82
CA LEU A 34 -17.51 10.11 13.16
C LEU A 34 -17.43 8.59 13.38
N THR A 35 -18.42 7.85 12.85
CA THR A 35 -18.47 6.39 12.91
C THR A 35 -17.34 5.75 12.10
N TRP A 36 -17.06 6.25 10.89
CA TRP A 36 -15.97 5.76 10.05
C TRP A 36 -14.60 6.05 10.66
N LYS A 37 -14.41 7.22 11.26
CA LYS A 37 -13.17 7.57 11.96
C LYS A 37 -12.88 6.58 13.08
N LYS A 38 -13.87 6.29 13.93
CA LYS A 38 -13.74 5.32 15.03
C LYS A 38 -13.44 3.90 14.52
N LYS A 39 -14.10 3.48 13.43
CA LYS A 39 -13.82 2.18 12.79
C LYS A 39 -12.39 2.11 12.24
N LYS A 40 -11.90 3.19 11.60
CA LYS A 40 -10.52 3.29 11.12
C LYS A 40 -9.53 3.19 12.28
N GLU A 41 -9.78 3.89 13.39
CA GLU A 41 -8.92 3.84 14.58
C GLU A 41 -8.83 2.44 15.19
N ILE A 42 -9.96 1.74 15.32
CA ILE A 42 -9.98 0.34 15.80
C ILE A 42 -9.19 -0.55 14.84
N PHE A 43 -9.47 -0.45 13.54
CA PHE A 43 -8.78 -1.24 12.52
C PHE A 43 -7.26 -1.02 12.54
N LEU A 44 -6.81 0.23 12.64
CA LEU A 44 -5.38 0.55 12.72
C LEU A 44 -4.74 0.04 14.00
N THR A 45 -5.46 0.09 15.12
CA THR A 45 -4.98 -0.41 16.41
C THR A 45 -4.75 -1.93 16.34
N GLU A 46 -5.70 -2.68 15.80
CA GLU A 46 -5.59 -4.14 15.61
C GLU A 46 -4.45 -4.50 14.64
N LEU A 47 -4.33 -3.78 13.51
CA LEU A 47 -3.23 -3.96 12.57
C LEU A 47 -1.87 -3.78 13.25
N LYS A 48 -1.69 -2.65 13.94
CA LYS A 48 -0.42 -2.32 14.61
C LYS A 48 -0.11 -3.31 15.74
N SER A 49 -1.12 -3.76 16.49
CA SER A 49 -0.96 -4.81 17.51
C SER A 49 -0.47 -6.12 16.89
N THR A 50 -1.10 -6.57 15.80
CA THR A 50 -0.68 -7.78 15.09
C THR A 50 0.74 -7.66 14.52
N TYR A 51 1.13 -6.48 14.02
CA TYR A 51 2.50 -6.26 13.56
C TYR A 51 3.50 -6.26 14.70
N LYS A 52 3.12 -5.70 15.85
CA LYS A 52 3.94 -5.67 17.06
C LYS A 52 4.30 -7.07 17.54
N GLU A 53 3.31 -7.96 17.62
CA GLU A 53 3.56 -9.37 17.95
C GLU A 53 4.56 -10.04 16.99
N ARG A 54 4.57 -9.63 15.71
CA ARG A 54 5.46 -10.22 14.71
C ARG A 54 6.87 -9.65 14.76
N TYR A 55 6.99 -8.32 14.88
CA TYR A 55 8.30 -7.68 14.89
C TYR A 55 9.01 -7.80 16.24
N ASP A 56 8.28 -8.01 17.35
CA ASP A 56 8.86 -8.27 18.69
C ASP A 56 9.30 -9.74 18.87
N ALA A 57 8.88 -10.63 17.97
CA ALA A 57 9.09 -12.08 18.06
C ALA A 57 10.13 -12.63 17.07
N VAL A 58 11.13 -11.83 16.67
CA VAL A 58 12.17 -12.29 15.74
C VAL A 58 13.11 -13.27 16.45
N GLN A 59 13.39 -14.39 15.80
CA GLN A 59 14.37 -15.40 16.21
C GLN A 59 15.49 -15.47 15.18
N PRO A 60 16.60 -14.72 15.38
CA PRO A 60 17.71 -14.72 14.42
C PRO A 60 18.38 -16.09 14.30
N ILE A 61 18.38 -16.86 15.39
CA ILE A 61 19.02 -18.17 15.48
C ILE A 61 17.93 -19.23 15.66
N PRO A 62 17.65 -20.08 14.65
CA PRO A 62 16.48 -20.99 14.67
C PRO A 62 16.43 -21.98 15.83
N TYR A 63 17.58 -22.32 16.41
CA TYR A 63 17.70 -23.28 17.50
C TYR A 63 17.71 -22.64 18.90
N ILE A 64 17.81 -21.31 19.00
CA ILE A 64 17.71 -20.57 20.27
C ILE A 64 16.27 -20.06 20.38
N LYS A 65 15.42 -20.84 21.06
CA LYS A 65 13.97 -20.58 21.15
C LYS A 65 13.55 -19.85 22.43
N ASP A 66 14.45 -19.73 23.40
CA ASP A 66 14.23 -19.09 24.70
C ASP A 66 14.23 -17.55 24.60
N ARG A 67 14.65 -16.99 23.46
CA ARG A 67 14.80 -15.55 23.28
C ARG A 67 14.11 -15.07 22.01
N LEU A 68 13.29 -14.04 22.19
CA LEU A 68 12.68 -13.27 21.13
C LEU A 68 13.28 -11.88 21.15
N TYR A 69 13.54 -11.34 19.97
CA TYR A 69 14.10 -10.00 19.81
C TYR A 69 13.15 -9.15 18.98
N CYS A 70 13.06 -7.87 19.34
CA CYS A 70 12.49 -6.89 18.44
C CYS A 70 13.38 -6.72 17.20
N VAL A 71 12.76 -6.57 16.04
CA VAL A 71 13.45 -6.45 14.75
C VAL A 71 14.46 -5.31 14.75
N ASP A 72 14.16 -4.19 15.41
CA ASP A 72 15.05 -3.01 15.47
C ASP A 72 16.38 -3.30 16.18
N LYS A 73 16.43 -4.34 17.03
CA LYS A 73 17.65 -4.75 17.74
C LYS A 73 18.54 -5.68 16.94
N VAL A 74 17.99 -6.31 15.91
CA VAL A 74 18.69 -7.35 15.13
C VAL A 74 18.84 -6.96 13.67
N PHE A 75 18.09 -5.97 13.20
CA PHE A 75 18.18 -5.44 11.86
C PHE A 75 19.51 -4.69 11.69
N VAL A 76 20.19 -4.99 10.59
CA VAL A 76 21.40 -4.33 10.17
C VAL A 76 21.20 -3.92 8.72
N GLU A 77 21.60 -2.70 8.40
CA GLU A 77 21.54 -2.16 7.04
C GLU A 77 22.33 -3.06 6.09
N GLY A 78 21.63 -3.67 5.13
CA GLY A 78 22.22 -4.51 4.10
C GLY A 78 22.52 -3.74 2.82
N SER A 79 23.44 -4.25 2.00
CA SER A 79 23.60 -3.74 0.63
C SER A 79 22.42 -4.22 -0.21
N ILE A 80 21.67 -3.27 -0.77
CA ILE A 80 20.54 -3.53 -1.66
C ILE A 80 20.83 -2.87 -2.98
N GLU A 81 20.60 -3.60 -4.07
CA GLU A 81 20.71 -3.07 -5.42
C GLU A 81 19.32 -2.89 -6.01
N GLY A 82 19.11 -1.77 -6.69
CA GLY A 82 17.89 -1.47 -7.43
C GLY A 82 18.17 -1.49 -8.93
N PHE A 83 17.26 -2.07 -9.70
CA PHE A 83 17.32 -1.99 -11.15
C PHE A 83 16.87 -0.60 -11.62
N ILE A 84 17.78 0.15 -12.22
CA ILE A 84 17.55 1.51 -12.70
C ILE A 84 17.19 1.46 -14.18
N SER A 85 15.92 1.70 -14.50
CA SER A 85 15.40 1.55 -15.87
C SER A 85 16.01 2.51 -16.89
N THR A 86 16.56 3.65 -16.44
CA THR A 86 17.20 4.63 -17.33
C THR A 86 18.53 4.14 -17.85
N ASP A 87 19.28 3.43 -17.01
CA ASP A 87 20.66 3.02 -17.27
C ASP A 87 20.76 1.50 -17.53
N GLU A 88 19.62 0.80 -17.50
CA GLU A 88 19.46 -0.65 -17.65
C GLU A 88 20.44 -1.47 -16.78
N SER A 89 20.73 -0.94 -15.59
CA SER A 89 21.79 -1.44 -14.73
C SER A 89 21.28 -1.69 -13.30
N TRP A 90 21.98 -2.58 -12.59
CA TRP A 90 21.83 -2.75 -11.15
C TRP A 90 22.75 -1.78 -10.44
N GLU A 91 22.16 -0.92 -9.60
CA GLU A 91 22.92 0.07 -8.84
C GLU A 91 22.65 -0.07 -7.35
N ARG A 92 23.70 0.14 -6.56
CA ARG A 92 23.61 0.12 -5.11
C ARG A 92 22.75 1.29 -4.61
N LEU A 93 21.78 0.97 -3.78
CA LEU A 93 20.98 1.94 -3.04
C LEU A 93 21.71 2.39 -1.77
N ALA A 94 21.49 3.64 -1.37
CA ALA A 94 22.12 4.21 -0.17
C ALA A 94 21.55 3.60 1.13
N SER A 95 20.28 3.18 1.12
CA SER A 95 19.62 2.49 2.24
C SER A 95 18.40 1.71 1.76
N TYR A 96 17.84 0.84 2.60
CA TYR A 96 16.61 0.12 2.30
C TYR A 96 15.40 1.02 2.06
N ASN A 97 15.37 2.23 2.65
CA ASN A 97 14.30 3.21 2.40
C ASN A 97 14.24 3.60 0.92
N HIS A 98 15.40 3.65 0.25
CA HIS A 98 15.50 3.95 -1.18
C HIS A 98 14.86 2.88 -2.07
N ILE A 99 14.51 1.69 -1.55
CA ILE A 99 13.66 0.74 -2.26
C ILE A 99 12.31 1.36 -2.64
N PHE A 100 11.83 2.37 -1.91
CA PHE A 100 10.54 3.01 -2.17
C PHE A 100 10.67 4.51 -2.45
N THR A 101 11.76 5.17 -2.04
CA THR A 101 11.94 6.62 -2.19
C THR A 101 12.89 7.03 -3.32
N ASP A 102 13.69 6.10 -3.88
CA ASP A 102 14.64 6.47 -4.95
C ASP A 102 13.87 6.93 -6.20
N PRO A 103 14.06 8.19 -6.65
CA PRO A 103 13.31 8.76 -7.76
C PRO A 103 13.63 8.11 -9.11
N ARG A 104 14.78 7.42 -9.21
CA ARG A 104 15.20 6.72 -10.43
C ARG A 104 14.35 5.48 -10.68
N ILE A 105 13.77 4.89 -9.63
CA ILE A 105 12.91 3.73 -9.76
C ILE A 105 11.45 4.18 -9.87
N LYS A 106 10.90 4.09 -11.08
CA LYS A 106 9.58 4.65 -11.43
C LYS A 106 8.39 3.76 -11.04
N SER A 107 8.61 2.46 -10.85
CA SER A 107 7.54 1.50 -10.58
C SER A 107 7.01 1.61 -9.15
N VAL A 108 5.69 1.57 -8.99
CA VAL A 108 5.04 1.41 -7.67
C VAL A 108 5.13 -0.02 -7.14
N ARG A 109 5.25 -1.01 -8.03
CA ARG A 109 5.45 -2.42 -7.66
C ARG A 109 6.94 -2.69 -7.50
N ARG A 110 7.33 -3.12 -6.29
CA ARG A 110 8.70 -3.53 -5.96
C ARG A 110 8.76 -5.03 -5.75
N ILE A 111 9.71 -5.68 -6.40
CA ILE A 111 10.03 -7.10 -6.20
C ILE A 111 11.40 -7.14 -5.56
N ILE A 112 11.47 -7.67 -4.34
CA ILE A 112 12.72 -7.80 -3.58
C ILE A 112 13.17 -9.24 -3.72
N GLU A 113 14.27 -9.44 -4.43
CA GLU A 113 14.87 -10.73 -4.68
C GLU A 113 16.08 -10.97 -3.78
N GLY A 114 16.48 -12.23 -3.65
CA GLY A 114 17.61 -12.65 -2.85
C GLY A 114 17.45 -14.09 -2.41
N GLU A 115 18.55 -14.74 -2.05
CA GLU A 115 18.54 -16.15 -1.65
C GLU A 115 17.83 -16.36 -0.29
N PRO A 116 17.42 -17.60 0.03
CA PRO A 116 16.95 -17.94 1.37
C PRO A 116 17.95 -17.50 2.45
N GLY A 117 17.46 -16.92 3.55
CA GLY A 117 18.31 -16.44 4.64
C GLY A 117 18.84 -15.00 4.49
N TYR A 118 18.72 -14.36 3.32
CA TYR A 118 19.18 -12.97 3.11
C TYR A 118 18.34 -11.89 3.82
N GLY A 119 17.45 -12.26 4.74
CA GLY A 119 16.72 -11.27 5.56
C GLY A 119 15.55 -10.56 4.88
N LYS A 120 15.06 -11.00 3.71
CA LYS A 120 13.89 -10.40 3.03
C LYS A 120 12.66 -10.21 3.93
N SER A 121 12.33 -11.25 4.71
CA SER A 121 11.23 -11.18 5.68
C SER A 121 11.54 -10.24 6.84
N THR A 122 12.79 -10.20 7.30
CA THR A 122 13.27 -9.27 8.34
C THR A 122 13.18 -7.83 7.89
N LEU A 123 13.60 -7.51 6.66
CA LEU A 123 13.44 -6.20 6.03
C LEU A 123 11.97 -5.76 5.99
N THR A 124 11.07 -6.68 5.66
CA THR A 124 9.63 -6.37 5.63
C THR A 124 9.08 -6.08 7.05
N LEU A 125 9.58 -6.79 8.06
CA LEU A 125 9.24 -6.52 9.47
C LEU A 125 9.83 -5.19 9.95
N GLN A 126 11.03 -4.82 9.51
CA GLN A 126 11.63 -3.51 9.80
C GLN A 126 10.76 -2.38 9.25
N LEU A 127 10.33 -2.48 7.99
CA LEU A 127 9.41 -1.51 7.38
C LEU A 127 8.09 -1.38 8.15
N ALA A 128 7.55 -2.50 8.65
CA ALA A 128 6.34 -2.48 9.48
C ALA A 128 6.59 -1.87 10.87
N TYR A 129 7.74 -2.14 11.48
CA TYR A 129 8.16 -1.53 12.74
C TYR A 129 8.25 -0.01 12.60
N ASP A 130 8.92 0.47 11.54
CA ASP A 130 9.10 1.90 11.29
C ASP A 130 7.75 2.63 11.12
N TRP A 131 6.84 2.04 10.35
CA TRP A 131 5.49 2.55 10.17
C TRP A 131 4.66 2.56 11.48
N CYS A 132 4.73 1.47 12.25
CA CYS A 132 4.01 1.37 13.51
C CYS A 132 4.44 2.46 14.51
N ASN A 133 5.75 2.72 14.58
CA ASN A 133 6.37 3.66 15.52
C ASN A 133 6.53 5.09 14.99
N GLY A 134 6.13 5.36 13.74
CA GLY A 134 6.18 6.71 13.17
C GLY A 134 7.61 7.23 12.95
N VAL A 135 8.52 6.35 12.51
CA VAL A 135 9.89 6.74 12.13
C VAL A 135 9.81 7.64 10.90
N LYS A 136 10.35 8.86 10.99
CA LYS A 136 10.22 9.89 9.94
C LYS A 136 10.91 9.50 8.63
N GLU A 137 11.99 8.75 8.75
CA GLU A 137 12.80 8.26 7.65
C GLU A 137 12.14 7.07 6.94
N SER A 138 11.05 6.52 7.51
CA SER A 138 10.30 5.41 6.91
C SER A 138 9.73 5.83 5.56
N PRO A 139 9.84 4.98 4.52
CA PRO A 139 9.19 5.23 3.23
C PRO A 139 7.66 5.25 3.33
N PHE A 140 7.10 4.77 4.44
CA PHE A 140 5.67 4.67 4.65
C PHE A 140 5.16 5.62 5.75
N PHE A 141 5.97 6.61 6.18
CA PHE A 141 5.57 7.53 7.24
C PHE A 141 4.21 8.21 6.98
N ASP A 142 3.97 8.63 5.73
CA ASP A 142 2.72 9.27 5.32
C ASP A 142 1.59 8.29 4.94
N ALA A 143 1.84 6.98 5.02
CA ALA A 143 0.84 5.97 4.66
C ALA A 143 -0.22 5.83 5.76
N ASP A 144 -1.47 6.12 5.40
CA ASP A 144 -2.65 5.96 6.27
C ASP A 144 -2.84 4.53 6.80
N VAL A 145 -2.55 3.54 5.96
CA VAL A 145 -2.76 2.11 6.23
C VAL A 145 -1.64 1.32 5.57
N LEU A 146 -0.97 0.45 6.32
CA LEU A 146 -0.03 -0.55 5.80
C LEU A 146 -0.60 -1.96 5.98
N ILE A 147 -0.66 -2.75 4.90
CA ILE A 147 -1.15 -4.13 4.92
C ILE A 147 -0.01 -5.10 4.65
N LEU A 148 0.39 -5.86 5.67
CA LEU A 148 1.46 -6.85 5.60
C LEU A 148 0.92 -8.27 5.64
N LEU A 149 0.83 -8.90 4.46
CA LEU A 149 0.35 -10.28 4.30
C LEU A 149 1.51 -11.23 3.97
N ARG A 150 1.60 -12.35 4.71
CA ARG A 150 2.52 -13.43 4.37
C ARG A 150 1.89 -14.29 3.27
N LEU A 151 2.45 -14.23 2.06
CA LEU A 151 1.92 -14.94 0.90
C LEU A 151 1.75 -16.46 1.13
N ARG A 152 2.63 -17.08 1.91
CA ARG A 152 2.54 -18.51 2.30
C ARG A 152 1.21 -18.87 2.98
N GLN A 153 0.58 -17.92 3.68
CA GLN A 153 -0.68 -18.14 4.38
C GLN A 153 -1.91 -17.97 3.48
N LEU A 154 -1.74 -17.49 2.24
CA LEU A 154 -2.86 -17.12 1.37
C LEU A 154 -3.40 -18.26 0.51
N GLY A 155 -2.75 -19.42 0.45
CA GLY A 155 -3.06 -20.49 -0.52
C GLY A 155 -4.52 -20.98 -0.53
N ASN A 156 -5.21 -20.93 0.61
CA ASN A 156 -6.61 -21.38 0.75
C ASN A 156 -7.60 -20.21 0.96
N VAL A 157 -7.16 -18.96 0.80
CA VAL A 157 -7.98 -17.79 1.08
C VAL A 157 -8.56 -17.21 -0.21
N LYS A 158 -9.89 -17.15 -0.28
CA LYS A 158 -10.63 -16.76 -1.49
C LYS A 158 -10.59 -15.25 -1.80
N SER A 159 -10.17 -14.41 -0.86
CA SER A 159 -10.10 -12.95 -1.06
C SER A 159 -9.13 -12.26 -0.11
N ILE A 160 -8.58 -11.12 -0.54
CA ILE A 160 -7.70 -10.27 0.29
C ILE A 160 -8.44 -9.80 1.56
N TYR A 161 -9.72 -9.42 1.44
CA TYR A 161 -10.54 -9.05 2.60
C TYR A 161 -10.58 -10.15 3.66
N ARG A 162 -10.82 -11.40 3.24
CA ARG A 162 -10.82 -12.55 4.15
C ARG A 162 -9.43 -12.78 4.75
N ALA A 163 -8.36 -12.59 3.97
CA ALA A 163 -6.99 -12.71 4.47
C ALA A 163 -6.68 -11.66 5.54
N ILE A 164 -7.09 -10.41 5.33
CA ILE A 164 -6.91 -9.33 6.30
C ILE A 164 -7.66 -9.66 7.59
N LYS A 165 -8.93 -10.06 7.51
CA LYS A 165 -9.69 -10.48 8.70
C LYS A 165 -9.03 -11.63 9.44
N MET A 166 -8.69 -12.70 8.73
CA MET A 166 -8.15 -13.92 9.34
C MET A 166 -6.75 -13.75 9.93
N PHE A 167 -5.88 -12.93 9.31
CA PHE A 167 -4.48 -12.88 9.70
C PHE A 167 -4.06 -11.58 10.38
N LEU A 168 -4.81 -10.50 10.21
CA LEU A 168 -4.45 -9.17 10.69
C LEU A 168 -5.44 -8.59 11.71
N LEU A 169 -6.66 -9.14 11.80
CA LEU A 169 -7.70 -8.70 12.72
C LEU A 169 -8.27 -9.88 13.54
N PRO A 170 -7.44 -10.64 14.27
CA PRO A 170 -7.87 -11.86 14.94
C PRO A 170 -8.94 -11.61 16.03
N ASN A 171 -9.03 -10.39 16.56
CA ASN A 171 -9.97 -10.03 17.62
C ASN A 171 -11.28 -9.42 17.10
N GLU A 172 -11.45 -9.24 15.78
CA GLU A 172 -12.70 -8.76 15.22
C GLU A 172 -13.73 -9.92 15.18
N PRO A 173 -14.92 -9.78 15.81
CA PRO A 173 -15.94 -10.83 15.77
C PRO A 173 -16.42 -11.08 14.33
N VAL A 174 -16.67 -12.36 14.01
CA VAL A 174 -17.05 -12.88 12.68
C VAL A 174 -18.44 -12.42 12.25
#